data_AF-A0A0B6Y7H0-F1
#
_entry.id   AF-A0A0B6Y7H0-F1
#
_cell.length_a   1.000
_cell.length_b   1.000
_cell.length_c   1.000
_cell.angle_alpha   90.00
_cell.angle_beta   90.00
_cell.angle_gamma   90.00
#
_symmetry.space_group_name_H-M   'P 1'
#
loop_
_entity.id
_entity.type
_entity.pdbx_description
1 polymer ?
#
loop_
_entity_poly.entity_id
_entity_poly.type
_entity_poly.pdbx_seq_one_letter_code
_entity_poly.pdbx_strand_id
1 'polypeptide(L)'
;MPKSKKKKNQDFQKVKLKVGKKLPKGDNVTNLSFKTRQIQLTQRIKDDGGQDTVTKKKLVIQDLLRQCDHHSSSARVNAISGLKELWLTNYADLMVPTNVHGYGEILKKLSTLLIDNEAIVRHSVINLFKLILTKLSSKTSGDKNSNRLEGRLYSHIHAYLCCAMNHVHEDIKLDALILFDTLLDSFPHLMVQQLETC
;
A
#
# COMPACT_ATOMS: atom_id res chain seq x y z
N MET A 1 46.30 70.09 -13.12
CA MET A 1 44.94 69.63 -13.47
C MET A 1 44.22 69.16 -12.19
N PRO A 2 43.13 69.79 -11.73
CA PRO A 2 42.50 69.38 -10.48
C PRO A 2 41.50 68.25 -10.76
N LYS A 3 41.92 67.00 -10.56
CA LYS A 3 41.00 65.86 -10.44
C LYS A 3 40.91 65.47 -8.96
N SER A 4 39.71 65.17 -8.50
CA SER A 4 39.38 64.59 -7.18
C SER A 4 38.82 65.53 -6.09
N LYS A 5 37.77 66.29 -6.40
CA LYS A 5 36.77 66.69 -5.38
C LYS A 5 35.52 65.79 -5.36
N LYS A 6 35.28 65.02 -6.44
CA LYS A 6 34.08 64.18 -6.63
C LYS A 6 34.08 62.86 -5.86
N LYS A 7 35.24 62.38 -5.38
CA LYS A 7 35.34 61.13 -4.60
C LYS A 7 34.99 61.31 -3.12
N LYS A 8 35.25 62.49 -2.54
CA LYS A 8 35.09 62.74 -1.09
C LYS A 8 33.64 62.84 -0.60
N ASN A 9 32.66 63.04 -1.50
CA ASN A 9 31.25 63.23 -1.14
C ASN A 9 30.33 62.05 -1.53
N GLN A 10 30.90 60.88 -1.81
CA GLN A 10 30.11 59.72 -2.25
C GLN A 10 29.58 58.87 -1.08
N ASP A 11 30.21 58.97 0.09
CA ASP A 11 29.97 58.03 1.19
C ASP A 11 28.62 58.24 1.90
N PHE A 12 28.01 59.43 1.79
CA PHE A 12 26.73 59.77 2.45
C PHE A 12 25.73 60.46 1.50
N GLN A 13 25.44 59.83 0.36
CA GLN A 13 24.45 60.37 -0.58
C GLN A 13 23.02 60.12 -0.10
N LYS A 14 22.39 61.18 0.44
CA LYS A 14 20.96 61.17 0.72
C LYS A 14 20.17 61.09 -0.58
N VAL A 15 19.33 60.06 -0.72
CA VAL A 15 18.45 59.90 -1.88
C VAL A 15 17.45 61.05 -1.91
N LYS A 16 17.34 61.73 -3.07
CA LYS A 16 16.35 62.81 -3.27
C LYS A 16 14.94 62.24 -3.14
N LEU A 17 14.13 62.87 -2.30
CA LEU A 17 12.71 62.55 -2.11
C LEU A 17 11.96 62.67 -3.44
N LYS A 18 11.36 61.56 -3.88
CA LYS A 18 10.46 61.53 -5.04
C LYS A 18 9.02 61.51 -4.50
N VAL A 19 8.23 62.51 -4.90
CA VAL A 19 6.81 62.62 -4.51
C VAL A 19 6.05 61.33 -4.86
N GLY A 20 5.19 60.88 -3.95
CA GLY A 20 4.39 59.65 -4.11
C GLY A 20 5.07 58.33 -3.70
N LYS A 21 6.37 58.32 -3.32
CA LYS A 21 7.05 57.12 -2.81
C LYS A 21 7.23 57.18 -1.30
N LYS A 22 7.02 56.04 -0.61
CA LYS A 22 7.27 55.92 0.83
C LYS A 22 8.74 56.20 1.13
N LEU A 23 8.98 56.96 2.21
CA LEU A 23 10.31 57.30 2.68
C LEU A 23 11.11 56.01 2.94
N PRO A 24 12.30 55.82 2.34
CA PRO A 24 13.14 54.67 2.64
C PRO A 24 13.54 54.69 4.11
N LYS A 25 13.57 53.51 4.74
CA LYS A 25 14.03 53.36 6.12
C LYS A 25 15.50 53.82 6.20
N GLY A 26 15.88 54.46 7.31
CA GLY A 26 17.24 54.98 7.47
C GLY A 26 18.31 53.90 7.35
N ASP A 27 19.51 54.28 6.90
CA ASP A 27 20.61 53.33 6.61
C ASP A 27 21.12 52.57 7.85
N ASN A 28 20.82 53.04 9.06
CA ASN A 28 21.20 52.39 10.32
C ASN A 28 20.17 51.35 10.81
N VAL A 29 19.12 51.07 10.02
CA VAL A 29 18.06 50.14 10.42
C VAL A 29 18.46 48.71 10.09
N THR A 30 18.79 47.93 11.12
CA THR A 30 19.01 46.48 11.01
C THR A 30 17.70 45.79 10.63
N ASN A 31 17.69 45.11 9.48
CA ASN A 31 16.53 44.36 9.03
C ASN A 31 16.46 42.99 9.73
N LEU A 32 15.45 42.81 10.60
CA LEU A 32 15.20 41.56 11.34
C LEU A 32 14.29 40.58 10.58
N SER A 33 14.02 40.81 9.29
CA SER A 33 13.24 39.89 8.47
C SER A 33 14.10 38.70 8.04
N PHE A 34 13.92 37.57 8.71
CA PHE A 34 14.42 36.28 8.26
C PHE A 34 13.24 35.32 8.01
N LYS A 35 13.42 34.41 7.04
CA LYS A 35 12.47 33.34 6.75
C LYS A 35 13.18 32.01 6.92
N THR A 36 12.69 31.18 7.82
CA THR A 36 13.13 29.79 7.96
C THR A 36 12.15 28.87 7.25
N ARG A 37 12.66 27.77 6.68
CA ARG A 37 11.86 26.67 6.16
C ARG A 37 12.20 25.42 6.94
N GLN A 38 11.19 24.69 7.37
CA GLN A 38 11.36 23.42 8.05
C GLN A 38 11.71 22.33 7.01
N ILE A 39 12.75 21.56 7.28
CA ILE A 39 13.05 20.35 6.52
C ILE A 39 12.10 19.26 7.04
N GLN A 40 11.18 18.82 6.19
CA GLN A 40 10.39 17.63 6.48
C GLN A 40 11.19 16.40 6.06
N LEU A 41 11.65 15.63 7.05
CA LEU A 41 12.34 14.38 6.82
C LEU A 41 11.30 13.26 6.71
N THR A 42 11.30 12.53 5.60
CA THR A 42 10.51 11.30 5.44
C THR A 42 11.22 10.15 6.18
N GLN A 43 11.23 10.18 7.52
CA GLN A 43 11.86 9.12 8.31
C GLN A 43 11.21 7.75 8.04
N ARG A 44 12.06 6.73 7.82
CA ARG A 44 11.69 5.30 7.79
C ARG A 44 12.00 4.55 9.09
N ILE A 45 12.47 5.24 10.12
CA ILE A 45 12.79 4.62 11.40
C ILE A 45 11.48 4.62 12.20
N LYS A 46 10.73 3.51 12.11
CA LYS A 46 9.59 3.28 12.99
C LYS A 46 10.17 2.88 14.35
N ASP A 47 9.92 3.68 15.37
CA ASP A 47 10.08 3.22 16.76
C ASP A 47 9.10 2.06 17.00
N ASP A 48 9.55 1.02 17.70
CA ASP A 48 8.86 -0.23 18.07
C ASP A 48 7.60 -0.02 18.96
N GLY A 49 7.00 1.18 18.95
CA GLY A 49 5.95 1.60 19.88
C GLY A 49 4.52 1.21 19.50
N GLY A 50 4.30 0.50 18.39
CA GLY A 50 2.97 0.08 17.94
C GLY A 50 2.63 -1.34 18.36
N GLN A 51 1.46 -1.55 18.98
CA GLN A 51 0.86 -2.87 19.25
C GLN A 51 0.40 -3.60 17.96
N ASP A 52 1.08 -3.36 16.84
CA ASP A 52 0.70 -3.92 15.55
C ASP A 52 1.25 -5.34 15.41
N THR A 53 0.48 -6.22 14.76
CA THR A 53 0.93 -7.58 14.45
C THR A 53 2.07 -7.52 13.43
N VAL A 54 3.28 -7.82 13.90
CA VAL A 54 4.51 -7.75 13.11
C VAL A 54 5.08 -9.12 12.82
N THR A 55 5.69 -9.25 11.65
CA THR A 55 6.50 -10.43 11.28
C THR A 55 7.81 -10.49 12.08
N LYS A 56 8.54 -11.62 11.98
CA LYS A 56 9.94 -11.75 12.45
C LYS A 56 10.87 -10.66 11.93
N LYS A 57 10.58 -10.09 10.75
CA LYS A 57 11.31 -8.97 10.15
C LYS A 57 10.76 -7.59 10.56
N LYS A 58 9.90 -7.54 11.58
CA LYS A 58 9.23 -6.33 12.08
C LYS A 58 8.43 -5.56 11.02
N LEU A 59 7.90 -6.27 10.02
CA LEU A 59 7.03 -5.68 9.00
C LEU A 59 5.57 -5.80 9.41
N VAL A 60 4.85 -4.68 9.31
CA VAL A 60 3.41 -4.56 9.52
C VAL A 60 2.67 -5.04 8.26
N ILE A 61 1.44 -5.54 8.40
CA ILE A 61 0.58 -5.98 7.29
C ILE A 61 0.51 -4.95 6.16
N GLN A 62 0.31 -3.67 6.47
CA GLN A 62 0.26 -2.60 5.47
C GLN A 62 1.54 -2.51 4.63
N ASP A 63 2.70 -2.66 5.25
CA ASP A 63 3.98 -2.60 4.56
C ASP A 63 4.16 -3.82 3.65
N LEU A 64 3.71 -5.00 4.09
CA LEU A 64 3.70 -6.22 3.28
C LEU A 64 2.76 -6.11 2.08
N LEU A 65 1.55 -5.57 2.27
CA LEU A 65 0.60 -5.34 1.18
C LEU A 65 1.16 -4.37 0.14
N ARG A 66 1.92 -3.36 0.56
CA ARG A 66 2.65 -2.45 -0.35
C ARG A 66 3.80 -3.14 -1.06
N GLN A 67 4.57 -3.99 -0.37
CA GLN A 67 5.66 -4.75 -0.98
C GLN A 67 5.19 -5.76 -2.03
N CYS A 68 3.91 -6.19 -1.97
CA CYS A 68 3.31 -7.02 -3.01
C CYS A 68 3.23 -6.32 -4.38
N ASP A 69 3.27 -4.98 -4.46
CA ASP A 69 3.30 -4.22 -5.72
C ASP A 69 4.71 -3.88 -6.20
N HIS A 70 5.73 -4.41 -5.53
CA HIS A 70 7.10 -4.07 -5.86
C HIS A 70 7.50 -4.67 -7.21
N HIS A 71 8.28 -3.93 -8.01
CA HIS A 71 8.71 -4.37 -9.35
C HIS A 71 9.55 -5.68 -9.31
N SER A 72 10.34 -5.88 -8.25
CA SER A 72 11.11 -7.10 -8.04
C SER A 72 10.22 -8.27 -7.62
N SER A 73 10.24 -9.36 -8.39
CA SER A 73 9.53 -10.61 -8.10
C SER A 73 9.93 -11.22 -6.76
N SER A 74 11.23 -11.20 -6.43
CA SER A 74 11.75 -11.64 -5.13
C SER A 74 11.16 -10.84 -3.98
N ALA A 75 11.01 -9.51 -4.13
CA ALA A 75 10.36 -8.69 -3.11
C ALA A 75 8.88 -9.07 -2.91
N ARG A 76 8.14 -9.32 -4.00
CA ARG A 76 6.75 -9.77 -3.94
C ARG A 76 6.60 -11.13 -3.25
N VAL A 77 7.43 -12.11 -3.62
CA VAL A 77 7.44 -13.45 -2.99
C VAL A 77 7.76 -13.34 -1.49
N ASN A 78 8.76 -12.53 -1.12
CA ASN A 78 9.09 -12.30 0.29
C ASN A 78 7.92 -11.67 1.06
N ALA A 79 7.19 -10.74 0.44
CA ALA A 79 6.01 -10.14 1.04
C ALA A 79 4.89 -11.17 1.25
N ILE A 80 4.62 -12.02 0.27
CA ILE A 80 3.63 -13.12 0.37
C ILE A 80 4.04 -14.11 1.47
N SER A 81 5.33 -14.44 1.59
CA SER A 81 5.84 -15.27 2.67
C SER A 81 5.64 -14.62 4.04
N GLY A 82 5.82 -13.30 4.15
CA GLY A 82 5.52 -12.55 5.37
C GLY A 82 4.04 -12.56 5.72
N LEU A 83 3.15 -12.41 4.73
CA LEU A 83 1.70 -12.52 4.94
C LEU A 83 1.31 -13.93 5.41
N LYS A 84 1.93 -14.98 4.85
CA LYS A 84 1.74 -16.36 5.30
C LYS A 84 2.19 -16.55 6.76
N GLU A 85 3.30 -15.95 7.16
CA GLU A 85 3.80 -16.00 8.54
C GLU A 85 2.81 -15.35 9.52
N LEU A 86 2.31 -14.15 9.18
CA LEU A 86 1.30 -13.46 9.99
C LEU A 86 0.00 -14.24 10.08
N TRP A 87 -0.44 -14.84 8.97
CA TRP A 87 -1.63 -15.68 8.94
C TRP A 87 -1.54 -16.86 9.93
N LEU A 88 -0.37 -17.52 9.99
CA LEU A 88 -0.17 -18.67 10.86
C LEU A 88 -0.04 -18.27 12.33
N THR A 89 0.56 -17.11 12.63
CA THR A 89 0.86 -16.69 14.00
C THR A 89 -0.30 -15.93 14.63
N ASN A 90 -0.99 -15.08 13.88
CA ASN A 90 -1.97 -14.11 14.38
C ASN A 90 -3.36 -14.28 13.74
N TYR A 91 -3.71 -15.51 13.34
CA TYR A 91 -4.98 -15.82 12.68
C TYR A 91 -6.21 -15.19 13.35
N ALA A 92 -6.30 -15.25 14.68
CA ALA A 92 -7.47 -14.77 15.42
C ALA A 92 -7.70 -13.26 15.25
N ASP A 93 -6.63 -12.46 15.25
CA ASP A 93 -6.69 -11.01 15.09
C ASP A 93 -7.02 -10.60 13.64
N LEU A 94 -6.49 -11.34 12.67
CA LEU A 94 -6.77 -11.14 11.24
C LEU A 94 -8.20 -11.50 10.85
N MET A 95 -8.86 -12.37 11.62
CA MET A 95 -10.24 -12.81 11.42
C MET A 95 -11.29 -11.82 11.94
N VAL A 96 -10.88 -10.79 12.67
CA VAL A 96 -11.82 -9.82 13.24
C VAL A 96 -12.39 -8.94 12.11
N PRO A 97 -13.73 -8.92 11.89
CA PRO A 97 -14.32 -8.17 10.79
C PRO A 97 -14.11 -6.65 10.84
N THR A 98 -13.85 -6.10 12.03
CA THR A 98 -13.55 -4.66 12.22
C THR A 98 -12.11 -4.31 11.88
N ASN A 99 -11.23 -5.30 11.67
CA ASN A 99 -9.85 -5.05 11.29
C ASN A 99 -9.77 -4.61 9.82
N VAL A 100 -9.47 -3.33 9.60
CA VAL A 100 -9.34 -2.72 8.26
C VAL A 100 -8.24 -3.43 7.44
N HIS A 101 -7.23 -4.01 8.08
CA HIS A 101 -6.15 -4.77 7.43
C HIS A 101 -6.26 -6.28 7.65
N GLY A 102 -7.46 -6.77 7.96
CA GLY A 102 -7.73 -8.19 8.18
C GLY A 102 -7.75 -9.01 6.89
N TYR A 103 -8.30 -10.22 6.99
CA TYR A 103 -8.29 -11.21 5.90
C TYR A 103 -8.92 -10.73 4.58
N GLY A 104 -9.92 -9.85 4.63
CA GLY A 104 -10.60 -9.33 3.44
C GLY A 104 -9.66 -8.54 2.53
N GLU A 105 -8.86 -7.63 3.10
CA GLU A 105 -7.88 -6.85 2.32
C GLU A 105 -6.73 -7.73 1.81
N ILE A 106 -6.30 -8.71 2.62
CA ILE A 106 -5.29 -9.69 2.19
C ILE A 106 -5.80 -10.45 0.97
N LEU A 107 -7.02 -11.00 1.01
CA LEU A 107 -7.61 -11.75 -0.10
C LEU A 107 -7.84 -10.88 -1.35
N LYS A 108 -8.30 -9.63 -1.19
CA LYS A 108 -8.39 -8.69 -2.32
C LYS A 108 -7.04 -8.47 -2.96
N LYS A 109 -5.99 -8.29 -2.16
CA LYS A 109 -4.63 -8.06 -2.66
C LYS A 109 -4.06 -9.29 -3.34
N LEU A 110 -4.24 -10.47 -2.76
CA LEU A 110 -3.83 -11.72 -3.38
C LEU A 110 -4.54 -11.96 -4.71
N SER A 111 -5.82 -11.55 -4.83
CA SER A 111 -6.58 -11.68 -6.08
C SER A 111 -5.93 -10.91 -7.22
N THR A 112 -5.38 -9.72 -6.97
CA THR A 112 -4.71 -8.92 -8.01
C THR A 112 -3.40 -9.56 -8.48
N LEU A 113 -2.78 -10.42 -7.67
CA LEU A 113 -1.51 -11.09 -7.99
C LEU A 113 -1.71 -12.42 -8.73
N LEU A 114 -2.95 -12.86 -8.95
CA LEU A 114 -3.23 -14.06 -9.76
C LEU A 114 -2.82 -13.87 -11.23
N ILE A 115 -2.83 -12.63 -11.70
CA ILE A 115 -2.44 -12.23 -13.05
C ILE A 115 -0.99 -11.72 -13.12
N ASP A 116 -0.15 -12.03 -12.12
CA ASP A 116 1.27 -11.64 -12.14
C ASP A 116 2.02 -12.37 -13.25
N ASN A 117 2.95 -11.67 -13.92
CA ASN A 117 3.75 -12.25 -15.00
C ASN A 117 4.68 -13.37 -14.51
N GLU A 118 5.09 -13.33 -13.24
CA GLU A 118 6.08 -14.23 -12.68
C GLU A 118 5.43 -15.46 -12.04
N ALA A 119 5.68 -16.64 -12.59
CA ALA A 119 5.10 -17.91 -12.11
C ALA A 119 5.36 -18.15 -10.61
N ILE A 120 6.57 -17.84 -10.14
CA ILE A 120 6.94 -18.02 -8.72
C ILE A 120 6.06 -17.18 -7.77
N VAL A 121 5.62 -16.00 -8.21
CA VAL A 121 4.70 -15.15 -7.45
C VAL A 121 3.32 -15.79 -7.46
N ARG A 122 2.80 -16.16 -8.63
CA ARG A 122 1.47 -16.79 -8.77
C ARG A 122 1.35 -18.07 -7.93
N HIS A 123 2.32 -18.96 -7.99
CA HIS A 123 2.33 -20.19 -7.20
C HIS A 123 2.35 -19.89 -5.69
N SER A 124 3.13 -18.91 -5.27
CA SER A 124 3.16 -18.48 -3.86
C SER A 124 1.81 -17.92 -3.40
N VAL A 125 1.15 -17.14 -4.25
CA VAL A 125 -0.19 -16.57 -4.00
C VAL A 125 -1.23 -17.67 -3.89
N ILE A 126 -1.30 -18.59 -4.86
CA ILE A 126 -2.26 -19.70 -4.88
C ILE A 126 -2.12 -20.56 -3.63
N ASN A 127 -0.88 -20.85 -3.22
CA ASN A 127 -0.62 -21.62 -1.99
C ASN A 127 -1.11 -20.91 -0.73
N LEU A 128 -0.93 -19.58 -0.64
CA LEU A 128 -1.47 -18.79 0.47
C LEU A 128 -3.01 -18.71 0.42
N PHE A 129 -3.58 -18.54 -0.77
CA PHE A 129 -5.03 -18.55 -0.99
C PHE A 129 -5.66 -19.87 -0.51
N LYS A 130 -5.10 -21.01 -0.93
CA LYS A 130 -5.49 -22.34 -0.48
C LYS A 130 -5.45 -22.47 1.04
N LEU A 131 -4.36 -22.03 1.66
CA LEU A 131 -4.21 -22.07 3.11
C LEU A 131 -5.28 -21.23 3.82
N ILE A 132 -5.61 -20.06 3.29
CA ILE A 132 -6.65 -19.19 3.85
C ILE A 132 -8.03 -19.85 3.70
N LEU A 133 -8.39 -20.26 2.48
CA LEU A 133 -9.70 -20.84 2.16
C LEU A 133 -9.99 -22.12 2.95
N THR A 134 -9.02 -23.03 3.03
CA THR A 134 -9.16 -24.28 3.79
C THR A 134 -9.39 -24.03 5.29
N LYS A 135 -8.71 -23.03 5.87
CA LYS A 135 -8.92 -22.64 7.27
C LYS A 135 -10.29 -22.00 7.50
N LEU A 136 -10.78 -21.20 6.55
CA LEU A 136 -12.14 -20.66 6.61
C LEU A 136 -13.18 -21.78 6.51
N SER A 137 -13.06 -22.69 5.54
CA SER A 137 -14.00 -23.80 5.32
C SER A 137 -14.11 -24.73 6.55
N SER A 138 -12.97 -25.12 7.15
CA SER A 138 -12.94 -26.03 8.31
C SER A 138 -13.68 -25.53 9.56
N LYS A 139 -13.87 -24.21 9.71
CA LYS A 139 -14.55 -23.61 10.86
C LYS A 139 -16.02 -23.30 10.59
N THR A 140 -16.43 -23.26 9.32
CA THR A 140 -17.80 -22.97 8.89
C THR A 140 -18.74 -24.16 9.02
N SER A 141 -18.23 -25.38 9.18
CA SER A 141 -19.02 -26.61 9.31
C SER A 141 -19.98 -26.66 10.52
N GLY A 142 -19.86 -25.74 11.48
CA GLY A 142 -20.78 -25.63 12.63
C GLY A 142 -21.76 -24.46 12.59
N ASP A 143 -21.57 -23.46 11.72
CA ASP A 143 -22.27 -22.18 11.82
C ASP A 143 -22.93 -21.81 10.48
N LYS A 144 -24.25 -22.06 10.40
CA LYS A 144 -25.10 -21.96 9.20
C LYS A 144 -25.24 -20.53 8.62
N ASN A 145 -24.55 -19.54 9.19
CA ASN A 145 -24.56 -18.12 8.80
C ASN A 145 -23.15 -17.58 8.44
N SER A 146 -22.24 -18.44 7.97
CA SER A 146 -20.85 -18.03 7.70
C SER A 146 -20.68 -17.28 6.36
N ASN A 147 -21.34 -16.13 6.22
CA ASN A 147 -21.26 -15.20 5.08
C ASN A 147 -19.90 -14.47 5.01
N ARG A 148 -18.80 -15.12 5.40
CA ARG A 148 -17.47 -14.50 5.55
C ARG A 148 -16.80 -14.22 4.22
N LEU A 149 -17.05 -15.07 3.22
CA LEU A 149 -16.58 -14.83 1.85
C LEU A 149 -17.64 -14.12 0.99
N GLU A 150 -18.90 -14.11 1.42
CA GLU A 150 -20.03 -13.66 0.60
C GLU A 150 -20.02 -12.17 0.24
N GLY A 151 -20.78 -11.85 -0.81
CA GLY A 151 -20.96 -10.48 -1.28
C GLY A 151 -19.73 -9.92 -1.97
N ARG A 152 -19.36 -8.67 -1.62
CA ARG A 152 -18.35 -7.88 -2.36
C ARG A 152 -16.96 -8.52 -2.39
N LEU A 153 -16.58 -9.27 -1.37
CA LEU A 153 -15.26 -9.91 -1.32
C LEU A 153 -15.18 -11.03 -2.36
N TYR A 154 -16.17 -11.90 -2.40
CA TYR A 154 -16.23 -12.96 -3.39
C TYR A 154 -16.35 -12.41 -4.82
N SER A 155 -17.18 -11.40 -5.07
CA SER A 155 -17.26 -10.77 -6.40
C SER A 155 -15.91 -10.22 -6.87
N HIS A 156 -15.10 -9.64 -5.96
CA HIS A 156 -13.74 -9.20 -6.27
C HIS A 156 -12.82 -10.36 -6.64
N ILE A 157 -12.82 -11.44 -5.84
CA ILE A 157 -12.01 -12.64 -6.11
C ILE A 157 -12.42 -13.25 -7.46
N HIS A 158 -13.73 -13.41 -7.68
CA HIS A 158 -14.30 -14.01 -8.88
C HIS A 158 -13.94 -13.21 -10.14
N ALA A 159 -14.05 -11.88 -10.11
CA ALA A 159 -13.68 -11.05 -11.25
C ALA A 159 -12.21 -11.24 -11.66
N TYR A 160 -11.28 -11.23 -10.70
CA TYR A 160 -9.86 -11.48 -11.00
C TYR A 160 -9.59 -12.92 -11.45
N LEU A 161 -10.32 -13.89 -10.91
CA LEU A 161 -10.23 -15.28 -11.33
C LEU A 161 -10.68 -15.46 -12.80
N CYS A 162 -11.81 -14.86 -13.18
CA CYS A 162 -12.28 -14.85 -14.56
C CYS A 162 -11.27 -14.17 -15.51
N CYS A 163 -10.69 -13.05 -15.08
CA CYS A 163 -9.61 -12.39 -15.84
C CYS A 163 -8.40 -13.30 -16.03
N ALA A 164 -7.99 -14.05 -14.99
CA ALA A 164 -6.86 -14.97 -15.05
C ALA A 164 -7.15 -16.19 -15.93
N MET A 165 -8.35 -16.77 -15.84
CA MET A 165 -8.79 -17.90 -16.69
C MET A 165 -8.89 -17.52 -18.18
N ASN A 166 -9.19 -16.25 -18.48
CA ASN A 166 -9.28 -15.72 -19.84
C ASN A 166 -8.03 -14.92 -20.26
N HIS A 167 -6.92 -15.05 -19.53
CA HIS A 167 -5.71 -14.27 -19.77
C HIS A 167 -5.05 -14.62 -21.12
N VAL A 168 -4.21 -13.76 -21.70
CA VAL A 168 -3.55 -14.08 -22.99
C VAL A 168 -2.51 -15.20 -22.85
N HIS A 169 -1.83 -15.29 -21.70
CA HIS A 169 -0.83 -16.32 -21.42
C HIS A 169 -1.46 -17.58 -20.83
N GLU A 170 -1.12 -18.74 -21.38
CA GLU A 170 -1.69 -20.05 -21.01
C GLU A 170 -1.28 -20.52 -19.62
N ASP A 171 -0.05 -20.22 -19.20
CA ASP A 171 0.47 -20.55 -17.87
C ASP A 171 -0.38 -19.90 -16.76
N ILE A 172 -0.78 -18.64 -16.94
CA ILE A 172 -1.67 -17.92 -16.01
C ILE A 172 -3.06 -18.58 -15.98
N LYS A 173 -3.59 -19.05 -17.12
CA LYS A 173 -4.88 -19.76 -17.16
C LYS A 173 -4.84 -21.04 -16.35
N LEU A 174 -3.80 -21.86 -16.57
CA LEU A 174 -3.63 -23.13 -15.87
C LEU A 174 -3.48 -22.93 -14.37
N ASP A 175 -2.69 -21.93 -13.96
CA ASP A 175 -2.53 -21.56 -12.56
C ASP A 175 -3.86 -21.09 -11.93
N ALA A 176 -4.69 -20.36 -12.67
CA ALA A 176 -6.01 -19.91 -12.22
C ALA A 176 -6.98 -21.07 -11.96
N LEU A 177 -6.96 -22.11 -12.81
CA LEU A 177 -7.80 -23.31 -12.64
C LEU A 177 -7.52 -24.01 -11.31
N ILE A 178 -6.26 -24.05 -10.88
CA ILE A 178 -5.89 -24.64 -9.59
C ILE A 178 -6.59 -23.93 -8.41
N LEU A 179 -6.75 -22.61 -8.48
CA LEU A 179 -7.49 -21.86 -7.46
C LEU A 179 -9.01 -22.05 -7.61
N PHE A 180 -9.51 -22.12 -8.83
CA PHE A 180 -10.92 -22.40 -9.10
C PHE A 180 -11.37 -23.74 -8.51
N ASP A 181 -10.58 -24.80 -8.72
CA ASP A 181 -10.84 -26.12 -8.13
C ASP A 181 -10.88 -26.06 -6.59
N THR A 182 -9.94 -25.31 -5.99
CA THR A 182 -9.91 -25.12 -4.53
C THR A 182 -11.18 -24.42 -4.02
N LEU A 183 -11.69 -23.44 -4.76
CA LEU A 183 -12.92 -22.72 -4.42
C LEU A 183 -14.15 -23.61 -4.54
N LEU A 184 -14.21 -24.47 -5.57
CA LEU A 184 -15.27 -25.48 -5.73
C LEU A 184 -15.28 -26.46 -4.55
N ASP A 185 -14.11 -26.95 -4.14
CA ASP A 185 -13.99 -27.88 -3.02
C ASP A 185 -14.37 -27.23 -1.68
N SER A 186 -14.01 -25.96 -1.49
CA SER A 186 -14.16 -25.28 -0.20
C SER A 186 -15.53 -24.61 -0.02
N PHE A 187 -16.11 -24.05 -1.09
CA PHE A 187 -17.32 -23.22 -1.08
C PHE A 187 -18.18 -23.43 -2.34
N PRO A 188 -18.73 -24.63 -2.57
CA PRO A 188 -19.48 -24.94 -3.79
C PRO A 188 -20.73 -24.07 -3.97
N HIS A 189 -21.41 -23.70 -2.88
CA HIS A 189 -22.61 -22.86 -2.92
C HIS A 189 -22.37 -21.45 -3.49
N LEU A 190 -21.20 -20.86 -3.24
CA LEU A 190 -20.85 -19.53 -3.75
C LEU A 190 -20.67 -19.54 -5.26
N MET A 191 -20.14 -20.64 -5.83
CA MET A 191 -19.93 -20.77 -7.26
C MET A 191 -21.26 -20.92 -8.01
N VAL A 192 -22.22 -21.67 -7.45
CA VAL A 192 -23.52 -21.90 -8.07
C VAL A 192 -24.34 -20.61 -8.15
N GLN A 193 -24.31 -19.78 -7.10
CA GLN A 193 -25.10 -18.55 -7.04
C GLN A 193 -24.70 -17.49 -8.09
N GLN A 194 -23.45 -17.49 -8.59
CA GLN A 194 -23.02 -16.53 -9.61
C GLN A 194 -23.43 -16.94 -11.03
N LEU A 195 -23.53 -18.24 -11.31
CA LEU A 195 -24.00 -18.76 -12.60
C LEU A 195 -25.44 -18.34 -12.89
N GLU A 196 -26.25 -18.05 -11.86
CA GLU A 196 -27.63 -17.56 -12.00
C GLU A 196 -27.71 -16.04 -12.28
N THR A 197 -26.61 -15.31 -12.09
CA THR A 197 -26.55 -13.85 -12.25
C THR A 197 -25.81 -13.37 -13.51
N CYS A 198 -25.31 -14.29 -14.33
CA CYS A 198 -24.76 -14.04 -15.68
C CYS A 198 -25.79 -14.43 -16.75
#